data_AF-A0A432R7T8-F1
#
_entry.id   AF-A0A432R7T8-F1
#
_cell.length_a   1.000
_cell.length_b   1.000
_cell.length_c   1.000
_cell.angle_alpha   90.00
_cell.angle_beta   90.00
_cell.angle_gamma   90.00
#
_symmetry.space_group_name_H-M   'P 1'
#
loop_
_entity.id
_entity.type
_entity.pdbx_description
1 polymer ?
#
loop_
_entity_poly.entity_id
_entity_poly.type
_entity_poly.pdbx_seq_one_letter_code
_entity_poly.pdbx_strand_id
1 'polypeptide(L)'
;MSGSRISAEELDKILTQVEDKERRDPKRRWINRMMRSAKQYHKMCPYYDKRTGKCFLKLGEKCERDGRFDGCPVFIEWLSSKYDELKSKGRQLPMDFLDLTLAV
;
A
#
# COMPACT_ATOMS: atom_id res chain seq x y z
N MET A 1 -23.35 27.22 18.07
CA MET A 1 -22.53 26.19 17.38
C MET A 1 -21.26 26.01 18.19
N SER A 2 -21.14 24.90 18.92
CA SER A 2 -20.05 24.66 19.87
C SER A 2 -18.82 24.17 19.12
N GLY A 3 -17.83 25.05 18.91
CA GLY A 3 -16.55 24.69 18.30
C GLY A 3 -15.66 24.00 19.32
N SER A 4 -15.44 22.69 19.17
CA SER A 4 -14.48 21.93 19.97
C SER A 4 -13.08 22.46 19.74
N ARG A 5 -12.54 23.23 20.69
CA ARG A 5 -11.13 23.62 20.73
C ARG A 5 -10.36 22.47 21.35
N ILE A 6 -9.83 21.58 20.51
CA ILE A 6 -8.95 20.50 20.93
C ILE A 6 -7.64 21.15 21.43
N SER A 7 -7.17 20.76 22.61
CA SER A 7 -5.91 21.27 23.15
C SER A 7 -4.71 20.69 22.39
N ALA A 8 -3.59 21.43 22.32
CA ALA A 8 -2.38 20.96 21.63
C ALA A 8 -1.85 19.63 22.20
N GLU A 9 -2.03 19.41 23.51
CA GLU A 9 -1.65 18.18 24.21
C GLU A 9 -2.55 16.99 23.86
N GLU A 10 -3.85 17.22 23.62
CA GLU A 10 -4.75 16.19 23.11
C GLU A 10 -4.45 15.85 21.65
N LEU A 11 -4.09 16.84 20.83
CA LEU A 11 -3.68 16.62 19.45
C LEU A 11 -2.42 15.75 19.37
N ASP A 12 -1.41 16.04 20.19
CA ASP A 12 -0.16 15.28 20.25
C ASP A 12 -0.37 13.85 20.73
N LYS A 13 -1.23 13.64 21.75
CA LYS A 13 -1.62 12.29 22.19
C LYS A 13 -2.35 11.51 21.11
N ILE A 14 -3.27 12.15 20.38
CA ILE A 14 -3.99 11.50 19.28
C ILE A 14 -3.01 11.10 18.17
N LEU A 15 -2.11 12.02 17.77
CA LEU A 15 -1.08 11.74 16.77
C LEU A 15 -0.19 10.56 17.18
N THR A 16 0.29 10.56 18.43
CA THR A 16 1.14 9.49 18.96
C THR A 16 0.40 8.14 19.01
N GLN A 17 -0.88 8.14 19.42
CA GLN A 17 -1.70 6.92 19.44
C GLN A 17 -2.00 6.39 18.04
N VAL A 18 -2.17 7.28 17.06
CA VAL A 18 -2.34 6.92 15.65
C VAL A 18 -1.03 6.31 15.12
N GLU A 19 0.11 6.93 15.35
CA GLU A 19 1.43 6.42 14.95
C GLU A 19 1.74 5.03 15.56
N ASP A 20 1.40 4.81 16.83
CA ASP A 20 1.60 3.52 17.50
C ASP A 20 0.64 2.43 17.01
N LYS A 21 -0.60 2.77 16.68
CA LYS A 21 -1.52 1.85 16.00
C LYS A 21 -1.04 1.50 14.59
N GLU A 22 -0.55 2.50 13.86
CA GLU A 22 -0.01 2.36 12.52
C GLU A 22 1.25 1.47 12.49
N ARG A 23 2.11 1.56 13.52
CA ARG A 23 3.28 0.67 13.68
C ARG A 23 2.90 -0.79 13.97
N ARG A 24 1.75 -1.03 14.61
CA ARG A 24 1.30 -2.38 14.99
C ARG A 24 0.44 -3.07 13.93
N ASP A 25 -0.07 -2.34 12.93
CA ASP A 25 -0.95 -2.91 11.91
C ASP A 25 -0.26 -4.05 11.12
N PRO A 26 -0.73 -5.30 11.25
CA PRO A 26 -0.21 -6.43 10.49
C PRO A 26 -0.31 -6.22 8.97
N LYS A 27 -1.36 -5.52 8.52
CA LYS A 27 -1.60 -5.21 7.11
C LYS A 27 -0.54 -4.27 6.57
N ARG A 28 -0.28 -3.16 7.25
CA ARG A 28 0.76 -2.20 6.83
C ARG A 28 2.16 -2.82 6.86
N ARG A 29 2.46 -3.67 7.84
CA ARG A 29 3.70 -4.46 7.88
C ARG A 29 3.83 -5.39 6.68
N TRP A 30 2.75 -6.09 6.33
CA TRP A 30 2.72 -6.96 5.16
C TRP A 30 2.87 -6.18 3.86
N ILE A 31 2.15 -5.07 3.67
CA ILE A 31 2.29 -4.19 2.50
C ILE A 31 3.73 -3.69 2.36
N ASN A 32 4.33 -3.18 3.44
CA ASN A 32 5.72 -2.71 3.42
C ASN A 32 6.72 -3.84 3.05
N ARG A 33 6.45 -5.08 3.48
CA ARG A 33 7.23 -6.25 3.07
C ARG A 33 7.06 -6.51 1.57
N MET A 34 5.83 -6.56 1.07
CA MET A 34 5.55 -6.76 -0.36
C MET A 34 6.21 -5.68 -1.22
N MET A 35 6.16 -4.42 -0.79
CA MET A 35 6.84 -3.30 -1.45
C MET A 35 8.34 -3.53 -1.56
N ARG A 36 9.00 -3.96 -0.48
CA ARG A 36 10.44 -4.25 -0.48
C ARG A 36 10.78 -5.44 -1.38
N SER A 37 9.99 -6.50 -1.31
CA SER A 37 10.15 -7.68 -2.17
C SER A 37 9.97 -7.31 -3.66
N ALA A 38 8.94 -6.55 -4.02
CA ALA A 38 8.75 -6.06 -5.38
C ALA A 38 9.96 -5.24 -5.90
N LYS A 39 10.62 -4.46 -5.03
CA LYS A 39 11.87 -3.73 -5.34
C LYS A 39 13.05 -4.62 -5.65
N GLN A 40 13.10 -5.82 -5.09
CA GLN A 40 14.17 -6.76 -5.35
C GLN A 40 14.06 -7.33 -6.77
N TYR A 41 12.85 -7.61 -7.25
CA TYR A 41 12.64 -8.24 -8.56
C TYR A 41 12.45 -7.25 -9.70
N HIS A 42 11.81 -6.11 -9.44
CA HIS A 42 11.42 -5.17 -10.48
C HIS A 42 12.08 -3.81 -10.29
N LYS A 43 12.86 -3.37 -11.28
CA LYS A 43 13.42 -2.01 -11.31
C LYS A 43 12.37 -0.92 -11.57
N MET A 44 11.22 -1.31 -12.12
CA MET A 44 10.09 -0.44 -12.47
C MET A 44 8.78 -1.17 -12.18
N CYS A 45 7.70 -0.43 -11.94
CA CYS A 45 6.39 -0.97 -11.62
C CYS A 45 5.96 -1.99 -12.69
N PRO A 46 5.61 -3.23 -12.30
CA PRO A 46 5.17 -4.24 -13.26
C PRO A 46 3.85 -3.86 -13.96
N TYR A 47 3.08 -2.94 -13.37
CA TYR A 47 1.80 -2.46 -13.89
C TYR A 47 1.90 -1.13 -14.64
N TYR A 48 3.10 -0.71 -15.04
CA TYR A 48 3.31 0.50 -15.81
C TYR A 48 3.65 0.18 -17.27
N ASP A 49 2.90 0.77 -18.20
CA ASP A 49 3.22 0.72 -19.61
C ASP A 49 4.21 1.85 -19.97
N LYS A 50 5.44 1.47 -20.29
CA LYS A 50 6.49 2.42 -20.73
C LYS A 50 6.17 3.08 -22.06
N ARG A 51 5.37 2.45 -22.93
CA ARG A 51 5.07 2.96 -24.27
C ARG A 51 4.01 4.05 -24.22
N THR A 52 2.99 3.87 -23.40
CA THR A 52 1.85 4.79 -23.32
C THR A 52 1.85 5.66 -22.06
N GLY A 53 2.73 5.39 -21.10
CA GLY A 53 2.77 6.10 -19.81
C GLY A 53 1.57 5.79 -18.91
N LYS A 54 0.93 4.64 -19.11
CA LYS A 54 -0.34 4.29 -18.44
C LYS A 54 -0.11 3.36 -17.24
N CYS A 55 -0.99 3.47 -16.25
CA CYS A 55 -1.04 2.60 -15.09
C CYS A 55 -2.17 1.57 -15.23
N PHE A 56 -1.81 0.29 -15.33
CA PHE A 56 -2.81 -0.79 -15.44
C PHE A 56 -3.64 -1.00 -14.18
N LEU A 57 -3.13 -0.56 -13.02
CA LEU A 57 -3.91 -0.58 -11.77
C LEU A 57 -5.01 0.48 -11.73
N LYS A 58 -4.88 1.57 -12.51
CA LYS A 58 -5.91 2.60 -12.68
C LYS A 58 -6.62 2.47 -14.03
N LEU A 59 -6.91 1.26 -14.48
CA LEU A 59 -7.66 1.02 -15.73
C LEU A 59 -7.06 1.72 -16.97
N GLY A 60 -5.75 1.97 -16.99
CA GLY A 60 -5.08 2.64 -18.10
C GLY A 60 -5.03 4.17 -18.03
N GLU A 61 -5.35 4.79 -16.90
CA GLU A 61 -5.07 6.21 -16.66
C GLU A 61 -3.56 6.51 -16.68
N LYS A 62 -3.21 7.79 -16.84
CA LYS A 62 -1.81 8.23 -16.83
C LYS A 62 -1.17 7.96 -15.47
N CYS A 63 0.05 7.40 -15.48
CA CYS A 63 0.80 7.18 -14.26
C CYS A 63 1.46 8.49 -13.81
N GLU A 64 1.14 8.98 -12.62
CA GLU A 64 1.77 10.18 -12.03
C GLU A 64 3.20 9.94 -11.52
N ARG A 65 3.61 8.67 -11.43
CA ARG A 65 4.90 8.26 -10.86
C ARG A 65 5.89 7.74 -11.90
N ASP A 66 5.55 7.85 -13.19
CA ASP A 66 6.39 7.42 -14.32
C ASP A 66 6.97 6.00 -14.13
N GLY A 67 6.12 5.08 -13.66
CA GLY A 67 6.51 3.70 -13.41
C GLY A 67 7.29 3.45 -12.12
N ARG A 68 7.50 4.45 -11.25
CA ARG A 68 7.99 4.21 -9.89
C ARG A 68 6.85 3.69 -9.02
N PHE A 69 7.06 2.52 -8.41
CA PHE A 69 6.10 1.96 -7.46
C PHE A 69 6.45 2.32 -6.01
N ASP A 70 7.65 2.86 -5.74
CA ASP A 70 8.01 3.33 -4.40
C ASP A 70 7.11 4.46 -3.94
N GLY A 71 6.40 4.24 -2.82
CA GLY A 71 5.40 5.19 -2.30
C GLY A 71 4.22 5.45 -3.24
N CYS A 72 3.96 4.60 -4.24
CA CYS A 72 2.83 4.78 -5.14
C CYS A 72 1.52 4.44 -4.42
N PRO A 73 0.59 5.41 -4.24
CA PRO A 73 -0.64 5.18 -3.47
C PRO A 73 -1.52 4.11 -4.11
N VAL A 74 -1.58 4.07 -5.45
CA VAL A 74 -2.34 3.06 -6.21
C VAL A 74 -1.82 1.65 -5.92
N PHE A 75 -0.51 1.49 -5.89
CA PHE A 75 0.09 0.19 -5.67
C PHE A 75 -0.09 -0.27 -4.22
N ILE A 76 0.01 0.65 -3.26
CA ILE A 76 -0.29 0.40 -1.85
C ILE A 76 -1.76 0.00 -1.66
N GLU A 77 -2.68 0.70 -2.32
CA GLU A 77 -4.11 0.41 -2.29
C GLU A 77 -4.42 -0.97 -2.91
N TRP A 78 -3.77 -1.30 -4.02
CA TRP A 78 -3.88 -2.62 -4.62
C TRP A 78 -3.38 -3.72 -3.68
N LEU A 79 -2.21 -3.54 -3.05
CA LEU A 79 -1.70 -4.49 -2.04
C LEU A 79 -2.66 -4.60 -0.84
N SER A 80 -3.21 -3.48 -0.39
CA SER A 80 -4.21 -3.41 0.68
C SER A 80 -5.45 -4.24 0.35
N SER A 81 -5.99 -4.09 -0.86
CA SER A 81 -7.13 -4.87 -1.34
C SER A 81 -6.79 -6.36 -1.43
N LYS A 82 -5.58 -6.71 -1.90
CA LYS A 82 -5.14 -8.10 -1.99
C LYS A 82 -4.95 -8.75 -0.62
N TYR A 83 -4.47 -8.02 0.35
CA TYR A 83 -4.39 -8.49 1.74
C TYR A 83 -5.79 -8.84 2.28
N ASP A 84 -6.77 -7.97 2.09
CA ASP A 84 -8.15 -8.21 2.56
C ASP A 84 -8.80 -9.39 1.82
N GLU A 85 -8.54 -9.53 0.51
CA GLU A 85 -9.00 -10.65 -0.30
C GLU A 85 -8.42 -11.99 0.19
N LEU A 86 -7.11 -12.05 0.43
CA LEU A 86 -6.46 -13.27 0.93
C LEU A 86 -6.95 -13.64 2.34
N LYS A 87 -7.10 -12.63 3.21
CA LYS A 87 -7.56 -12.83 4.58
C LYS A 87 -9.02 -13.28 4.63
N SER A 88 -9.90 -12.69 3.82
CA SER A 88 -11.31 -13.09 3.73
C SER A 88 -11.48 -14.50 3.17
N LYS A 89 -10.61 -14.91 2.24
CA LYS A 89 -10.56 -16.28 1.70
C LYS A 89 -9.89 -17.30 2.65
N GLY A 90 -9.38 -16.87 3.81
CA GLY A 90 -8.66 -17.73 4.75
C GLY A 90 -7.34 -18.29 4.19
N ARG A 91 -6.78 -17.67 3.15
CA ARG A 91 -5.52 -18.10 2.54
C ARG A 91 -4.33 -17.57 3.34
N GLN A 92 -3.22 -18.30 3.29
CA GLN A 92 -1.97 -17.83 3.87
C GLN A 92 -1.47 -16.60 3.11
N LEU A 93 -1.01 -15.60 3.86
CA LEU A 93 -0.44 -14.39 3.29
C LEU A 93 0.95 -14.72 2.72
N PRO A 94 1.21 -14.44 1.44
CA PRO A 94 2.50 -14.71 0.84
C PRO A 94 3.57 -13.83 1.49
N MET A 95 4.80 -14.35 1.50
CA MET A 95 5.96 -13.67 2.08
C MET A 95 6.74 -12.87 1.04
N ASP A 96 6.56 -13.21 -0.23
CA ASP A 96 7.17 -12.58 -1.39
C ASP A 96 6.11 -12.00 -2.35
N PHE A 97 6.47 -10.94 -3.07
CA PHE A 97 5.64 -10.32 -4.09
C PHE A 97 5.42 -11.24 -5.30
N LEU A 98 6.42 -12.04 -5.70
CA LEU A 98 6.26 -13.01 -6.79
C LEU A 98 5.20 -14.06 -6.44
N ASP A 99 5.24 -14.57 -5.21
CA ASP A 99 4.23 -15.51 -4.72
C ASP A 99 2.83 -14.87 -4.75
N LEU A 100 2.73 -13.58 -4.40
CA LEU A 100 1.47 -12.85 -4.49
C LEU A 100 0.97 -12.77 -5.94
N THR A 101 1.85 -12.56 -6.92
CA THR A 101 1.45 -12.53 -8.34
C THR A 101 1.11 -13.90 -8.91
N LEU A 102 1.64 -14.98 -8.34
CA LEU A 102 1.36 -16.35 -8.76
C LEU A 102 0.13 -16.96 -8.07
N ALA A 103 -0.21 -16.47 -6.88
CA ALA A 103 -1.35 -16.94 -6.08
C ALA A 103 -2.69 -16.25 -6.40
N VAL A 104 -2.65 -15.16 -7.18
CA VAL A 104 -3.80 -14.35 -7.62
C VAL A 104 -4.32 -14.82 -8.97
#